data_AF-A0A2N1RFX7-F1
#
_entry.id   AF-A0A2N1RFX7-F1
#
_cell.length_a   1.000
_cell.length_b   1.000
_cell.length_c   1.000
_cell.angle_alpha   90.00
_cell.angle_beta   90.00
_cell.angle_gamma   90.00
#
_symmetry.space_group_name_H-M   'P 1'
#
loop_
_entity.id
_entity.type
_entity.pdbx_description
1 polymer ?
#
loop_
_entity_poly.entity_id
_entity_poly.type
_entity_poly.pdbx_seq_one_letter_code
_entity_poly.pdbx_strand_id
1 'polypeptide(L)'
;MEILTTMVNLLMMTFRLSIPIALAAIGVTISERSGVINLGIEGIMLLGAMGAVVGSHIAGSAWIGLFVALATGVVVGGLYALFVLGFKANQSVIGIGLNSLASGLTVVTVKSIWNKEGISGTVDQLETFTVPLLHKIPTIGTMMTDQS
;
A
#
# COMPACT_ATOMS: atom_id res chain seq x y z
N MET A 1 20.54 13.86 -24.04
CA MET A 1 19.32 14.34 -23.34
C MET A 1 18.51 13.19 -22.77
N GLU A 2 18.25 12.11 -23.53
CA GLU A 2 17.43 10.96 -23.09
C GLU A 2 17.93 10.24 -21.83
N ILE A 3 19.24 9.99 -21.70
CA ILE A 3 19.79 9.30 -20.51
C ILE A 3 19.53 10.10 -19.23
N LEU A 4 19.68 11.43 -19.29
CA LEU A 4 19.46 12.30 -18.13
C LEU A 4 17.98 12.29 -17.73
N THR A 5 17.06 12.35 -18.68
CA THR A 5 15.61 12.27 -18.39
C THR A 5 15.21 10.90 -17.83
N THR A 6 15.79 9.80 -18.33
CA THR A 6 15.54 8.46 -17.79
C THR A 6 16.04 8.33 -16.35
N MET A 7 17.22 8.88 -16.04
CA MET A 7 17.75 8.89 -14.67
C MET A 7 16.87 9.69 -13.72
N VAL A 8 16.38 10.85 -14.15
CA VAL A 8 15.45 11.68 -13.36
C VAL A 8 14.14 10.94 -13.11
N ASN A 9 13.57 10.26 -14.12
CA ASN A 9 12.35 9.47 -13.97
C ASN A 9 12.52 8.28 -13.03
N LEU A 10 13.65 7.57 -13.12
CA LEU A 10 13.96 6.44 -12.23
C LEU A 10 14.04 6.90 -10.77
N LEU A 11 14.69 8.04 -10.51
CA LEU A 11 14.75 8.63 -9.18
C LEU A 11 13.35 8.99 -8.66
N MET A 12 12.51 9.62 -9.50
CA MET A 12 11.14 9.94 -9.12
C MET A 12 10.31 8.71 -8.74
N MET A 13 10.39 7.64 -9.55
CA MET A 13 9.70 6.38 -9.24
C MET A 13 10.22 5.76 -7.94
N THR A 14 11.53 5.82 -7.70
CA THR A 14 12.14 5.32 -6.46
C THR A 14 11.59 6.05 -5.24
N PHE A 15 11.52 7.38 -5.28
CA PHE A 15 10.93 8.16 -4.18
C PHE A 15 9.44 7.85 -3.99
N ARG A 16 8.64 7.84 -5.05
CA ARG A 16 7.20 7.52 -4.95
C ARG A 16 6.93 6.14 -4.35
N LEU A 17 7.69 5.12 -4.76
CA LEU A 17 7.51 3.75 -4.28
C LEU A 17 8.11 3.51 -2.89
N SER A 18 9.16 4.25 -2.51
CA SER A 18 9.78 4.10 -1.19
C SER A 18 8.95 4.70 -0.05
N ILE A 19 8.13 5.72 -0.31
CA ILE A 19 7.33 6.38 0.74
C ILE A 19 6.39 5.38 1.46
N PRO A 20 5.53 4.61 0.77
CA PRO A 20 4.67 3.62 1.43
C PRO A 20 5.45 2.56 2.20
N ILE A 21 6.58 2.09 1.64
CA ILE A 21 7.44 1.09 2.27
C ILE A 21 8.10 1.66 3.53
N ALA A 22 8.56 2.91 3.50
CA ALA A 22 9.14 3.58 4.66
C ALA A 22 8.10 3.76 5.78
N LEU A 23 6.87 4.13 5.45
CA LEU A 23 5.77 4.21 6.41
C LEU A 23 5.46 2.83 7.03
N ALA A 24 5.42 1.78 6.21
CA ALA A 24 5.26 0.41 6.69
C ALA A 24 6.42 -0.02 7.61
N ALA A 25 7.66 0.31 7.25
CA ALA A 25 8.84 0.01 8.05
C ALA A 25 8.82 0.69 9.43
N ILE A 26 8.30 1.92 9.54
CA ILE A 26 8.09 2.58 10.83
C ILE A 26 7.11 1.76 11.68
N GLY A 27 5.99 1.32 11.09
CA GLY A 27 5.01 0.46 11.78
C GLY A 27 5.62 -0.88 12.24
N VAL A 28 6.40 -1.53 11.37
CA VAL A 28 7.10 -2.78 11.68
C VAL A 28 8.12 -2.58 12.79
N THR A 29 8.88 -1.48 12.78
CA THR A 29 9.85 -1.16 13.84
C THR A 29 9.19 -1.07 15.21
N ILE A 30 7.97 -0.52 15.29
CA ILE A 30 7.19 -0.47 16.54
C ILE A 30 6.79 -1.89 16.97
N SER A 31 6.35 -2.73 16.04
CA SER A 31 6.04 -4.15 16.29
C SER A 31 7.27 -4.92 16.79
N GLU A 32 8.43 -4.73 16.16
CA GLU A 32 9.67 -5.40 16.55
C GLU A 32 10.12 -5.00 17.96
N ARG A 33 9.95 -3.74 18.35
CA ARG A 33 10.22 -3.29 19.73
C ARG A 33 9.33 -3.97 20.76
N SER A 34 8.15 -4.45 20.36
CA SER A 34 7.26 -5.25 21.22
C SER A 34 7.59 -6.75 21.22
N GLY A 35 8.61 -7.18 20.47
CA GLY A 35 9.02 -8.59 20.33
C GLY A 35 8.28 -9.35 19.23
N VAL A 36 7.57 -8.66 18.33
CA VAL A 36 6.83 -9.26 17.22
C VAL A 36 7.43 -8.79 15.90
N ILE A 37 8.09 -9.70 15.18
CA ILE A 37 8.64 -9.46 13.85
C ILE A 37 7.52 -9.69 12.83
N ASN A 38 6.88 -8.60 12.39
CA ASN A 38 5.74 -8.68 11.47
C ASN A 38 6.19 -8.92 10.03
N LEU A 39 6.45 -10.19 9.70
CA LEU A 39 6.78 -10.64 8.35
C LEU A 39 5.58 -10.62 7.38
N GLY A 40 4.37 -10.42 7.89
CA GLY A 40 3.13 -10.39 7.10
C GLY A 40 2.74 -9.00 6.57
N ILE A 41 3.63 -8.00 6.70
CA ILE A 41 3.31 -6.61 6.39
C ILE A 41 2.97 -6.37 4.92
N GLU A 42 3.61 -7.08 3.99
CA GLU A 42 3.31 -6.99 2.55
C GLU A 42 1.87 -7.41 2.26
N GLY A 43 1.40 -8.48 2.90
CA GLY A 43 0.03 -8.95 2.78
C GLY A 43 -0.98 -7.97 3.38
N ILE A 44 -0.64 -7.37 4.52
CA ILE A 44 -1.48 -6.30 5.14
C ILE A 44 -1.57 -5.10 4.19
N MET A 45 -0.46 -4.67 3.58
CA MET A 45 -0.44 -3.58 2.61
C MET A 45 -1.27 -3.92 1.36
N LEU A 46 -1.12 -5.13 0.81
CA LEU A 46 -1.87 -5.59 -0.35
C LEU A 46 -3.39 -5.63 -0.09
N LEU A 47 -3.79 -6.20 1.04
CA LEU A 47 -5.21 -6.28 1.41
C LEU A 47 -5.78 -4.90 1.75
N GLY A 48 -5.00 -4.02 2.38
CA GLY A 48 -5.38 -2.62 2.59
C GLY A 48 -5.58 -1.87 1.27
N ALA A 49 -4.66 -2.01 0.32
CA ALA A 49 -4.79 -1.42 -1.01
C ALA A 49 -6.02 -1.96 -1.76
N MET A 50 -6.27 -3.26 -1.68
CA MET A 50 -7.48 -3.88 -2.23
C MET A 50 -8.74 -3.32 -1.55
N GLY A 51 -8.75 -3.17 -0.23
CA GLY A 51 -9.84 -2.54 0.51
C GLY A 51 -10.09 -1.10 0.04
N ALA A 52 -9.03 -0.34 -0.23
CA ALA A 52 -9.14 1.01 -0.79
C ALA A 52 -9.86 1.03 -2.14
N VAL A 53 -9.40 0.15 -3.05
CA VAL A 53 -9.92 0.06 -4.42
C VAL A 53 -11.37 -0.42 -4.41
N VAL A 54 -11.70 -1.46 -3.65
CA VAL A 54 -13.07 -2.00 -3.55
C VAL A 54 -14.00 -0.99 -2.87
N GLY A 55 -13.54 -0.35 -1.78
CA GLY A 55 -14.31 0.67 -1.08
C GLY A 55 -14.60 1.89 -1.95
N SER A 56 -13.60 2.38 -2.67
CA SER A 56 -13.76 3.47 -3.64
C SER A 56 -14.70 3.08 -4.78
N HIS A 57 -14.58 1.86 -5.30
CA HIS A 57 -15.43 1.37 -6.38
C HIS A 57 -16.91 1.30 -6.01
N ILE A 58 -17.22 0.78 -4.82
CA ILE A 58 -18.60 0.61 -4.37
C ILE A 58 -19.23 1.95 -3.97
N ALA A 59 -18.45 2.82 -3.32
CA ALA A 59 -18.95 4.05 -2.74
C ALA A 59 -18.84 5.28 -3.66
N GLY A 60 -18.07 5.20 -4.75
CA GLY A 60 -17.77 6.35 -5.63
C GLY A 60 -17.05 7.47 -4.87
N SER A 61 -16.13 7.10 -3.97
CA SER A 61 -15.38 8.08 -3.17
C SER A 61 -14.04 7.51 -2.70
N ALA A 62 -12.96 8.19 -3.09
CA ALA A 62 -11.60 7.85 -2.66
C ALA A 62 -11.42 7.93 -1.14
N TRP A 63 -12.11 8.85 -0.47
CA TRP A 63 -12.07 9.00 0.99
C TRP A 63 -12.68 7.80 1.70
N ILE A 64 -13.79 7.26 1.19
CA ILE A 64 -14.39 6.03 1.73
C ILE A 64 -13.45 4.86 1.50
N GLY A 65 -12.82 4.78 0.31
CA GLY A 65 -11.74 3.84 0.04
C GLY A 65 -10.64 3.89 1.11
N LEU A 66 -10.13 5.08 1.44
CA LEU A 66 -9.11 5.27 2.47
C LEU A 66 -9.54 4.70 3.84
N PHE A 67 -10.78 4.97 4.28
CA PHE A 67 -11.28 4.42 5.55
C PHE A 67 -11.42 2.90 5.51
N VAL A 68 -11.88 2.33 4.39
CA VAL A 68 -11.94 0.88 4.21
C VAL A 68 -10.53 0.28 4.26
N ALA A 69 -9.55 0.91 3.62
CA ALA A 69 -8.15 0.48 3.67
C ALA A 69 -7.60 0.43 5.10
N LEU A 70 -7.85 1.48 5.88
CA LEU A 70 -7.48 1.54 7.30
C LEU A 70 -8.16 0.43 8.11
N ALA A 71 -9.47 0.26 7.94
CA ALA A 71 -10.21 -0.79 8.62
C ALA A 71 -9.70 -2.19 8.26
N THR A 72 -9.42 -2.45 6.98
CA THR A 72 -8.83 -3.72 6.52
C THR A 72 -7.45 -3.93 7.14
N GLY A 73 -6.59 -2.90 7.17
CA GLY A 73 -5.28 -2.98 7.80
C GLY A 73 -5.36 -3.33 9.29
N VAL A 74 -6.27 -2.69 10.04
CA VAL A 74 -6.51 -2.96 11.45
C VAL A 74 -7.00 -4.39 11.67
N VAL A 75 -7.97 -4.85 10.86
CA VAL A 75 -8.53 -6.20 10.99
C VAL A 75 -7.49 -7.26 10.67
N VAL A 76 -6.77 -7.13 9.55
CA VAL A 76 -5.77 -8.12 9.13
C VAL A 76 -4.56 -8.11 10.07
N GLY A 77 -4.09 -6.93 10.49
CA GLY A 77 -3.04 -6.80 11.49
C GLY A 77 -3.46 -7.38 12.85
N GLY A 78 -4.71 -7.18 13.26
CA GLY A 78 -5.30 -7.79 14.45
C GLY A 78 -5.36 -9.31 14.36
N LEU A 79 -5.72 -9.87 13.20
CA LEU A 79 -5.67 -11.32 12.95
C LEU A 79 -4.24 -11.85 13.05
N TYR A 80 -3.27 -11.17 12.42
CA TYR A 80 -1.86 -11.54 12.55
C TYR A 80 -1.41 -11.56 14.02
N ALA A 81 -1.73 -10.50 14.77
CA ALA A 81 -1.44 -10.41 16.19
C ALA A 81 -2.12 -11.51 17.02
N LEU A 82 -3.38 -11.87 16.70
CA LEU A 82 -4.09 -12.97 17.35
C LEU A 82 -3.36 -14.31 17.18
N PHE A 83 -2.90 -14.63 15.97
CA PHE A 83 -2.16 -15.87 15.72
C PHE A 83 -0.81 -15.90 16.42
N VAL A 84 -0.07 -14.78 16.37
CA VAL A 84 1.27 -14.71 16.94
C VAL A 84 1.24 -14.62 18.47
N LEU A 85 0.40 -13.76 19.04
CA LEU A 85 0.36 -13.49 20.47
C LEU A 85 -0.59 -14.44 21.21
N GLY A 86 -1.78 -14.65 20.66
CA GLY A 86 -2.81 -15.51 21.26
C GLY A 86 -2.49 -16.99 21.10
N PHE A 87 -2.23 -17.43 19.87
CA PHE A 87 -1.95 -18.85 19.57
C PHE A 87 -0.47 -19.23 19.61
N LYS A 88 0.44 -18.27 19.83
CA LYS A 88 1.90 -18.50 19.86
C LYS A 88 2.42 -19.17 18.59
N ALA A 89 1.79 -18.90 17.46
CA ALA A 89 2.20 -19.43 16.17
C ALA A 89 3.55 -18.86 15.75
N ASN A 90 4.28 -19.62 14.93
CA ASN A 90 5.54 -19.15 14.38
C ASN A 90 5.32 -17.93 13.46
N GLN A 91 5.95 -16.81 13.80
CA GLN A 91 5.78 -15.51 13.14
C GLN A 91 6.14 -15.56 11.65
N SER A 92 7.15 -16.35 11.27
CA SER A 92 7.56 -16.53 9.88
C SER A 92 6.55 -17.32 9.08
N VAL A 93 6.01 -18.40 9.65
CA VAL A 93 4.99 -19.22 8.97
C VAL A 93 3.71 -18.43 8.75
N ILE A 94 3.22 -17.73 9.79
CA ILE A 94 2.02 -16.90 9.68
C ILE A 94 2.26 -15.71 8.73
N GLY A 95 3.44 -15.08 8.78
CA GLY A 95 3.77 -13.95 7.91
C GLY A 95 3.82 -14.33 6.43
N ILE A 96 4.57 -15.38 6.09
CA ILE A 96 4.66 -15.88 4.70
C ILE A 96 3.30 -16.38 4.22
N GLY A 97 2.56 -17.07 5.09
CA GLY A 97 1.20 -17.53 4.79
C GLY A 97 0.25 -16.37 4.51
N LEU A 98 0.31 -15.31 5.31
CA LEU A 98 -0.51 -14.11 5.12
C LEU A 98 -0.17 -13.37 3.81
N ASN A 99 1.12 -13.20 3.49
CA ASN A 99 1.54 -12.58 2.23
C ASN A 99 1.08 -13.41 1.03
N SER A 100 1.21 -14.73 1.12
CA SER A 100 0.79 -15.66 0.06
C SER A 100 -0.74 -15.65 -0.13
N LEU A 101 -1.49 -15.64 0.98
CA LEU A 101 -2.95 -15.51 0.97
C LEU A 101 -3.37 -14.18 0.35
N ALA A 102 -2.76 -13.07 0.75
CA ALA A 102 -3.05 -11.75 0.23
C ALA A 102 -2.78 -11.66 -1.27
N SER A 103 -1.63 -12.17 -1.74
CA SER A 103 -1.30 -12.24 -3.16
C SER A 103 -2.35 -13.00 -3.98
N GLY A 104 -2.78 -14.17 -3.52
CA GLY A 104 -3.83 -14.93 -4.21
C GLY A 104 -5.21 -14.25 -4.13
N LEU A 105 -5.60 -13.77 -2.95
CA LEU A 105 -6.92 -13.20 -2.71
C LEU A 105 -7.13 -11.90 -3.50
N THR A 106 -6.11 -11.07 -3.61
CA THR A 106 -6.18 -9.83 -4.41
C THR A 106 -6.41 -10.12 -5.88
N VAL A 107 -5.70 -11.09 -6.48
CA VAL A 107 -5.89 -11.50 -7.87
C VAL A 107 -7.30 -12.03 -8.12
N VAL A 108 -7.79 -12.92 -7.25
CA VAL A 108 -9.14 -13.50 -7.37
C VAL A 108 -10.22 -12.43 -7.22
N THR A 109 -10.06 -11.51 -6.27
CA THR A 109 -11.04 -10.44 -6.04
C THR A 109 -11.12 -9.49 -7.22
N VAL A 110 -9.98 -9.08 -7.78
CA VAL A 110 -9.94 -8.23 -8.97
C VAL A 110 -10.58 -8.92 -10.17
N LYS A 111 -10.30 -10.22 -10.36
CA LYS A 111 -10.94 -11.02 -11.41
C LYS A 111 -12.44 -11.14 -11.22
N SER A 112 -12.92 -11.29 -9.98
CA SER A 112 -14.34 -11.40 -9.69
C SER A 112 -15.11 -10.10 -9.93
N ILE A 113 -14.51 -8.94 -9.66
CA ILE A 113 -15.20 -7.64 -9.75
C ILE A 113 -15.08 -7.05 -11.16
N TRP A 114 -13.89 -7.09 -11.76
CA TRP A 114 -13.62 -6.41 -13.04
C TRP A 114 -13.40 -7.36 -14.22
N ASN A 115 -13.43 -8.68 -14.00
CA ASN A 115 -13.11 -9.69 -15.02
C ASN A 115 -11.74 -9.44 -15.69
N LYS A 116 -10.78 -8.90 -14.91
CA LYS A 116 -9.41 -8.59 -15.32
C LYS A 116 -8.42 -9.34 -14.45
N GLU A 117 -7.23 -9.61 -14.99
CA GLU A 117 -6.17 -10.28 -14.25
C GLU A 117 -5.21 -9.22 -13.66
N GLY A 118 -5.18 -9.14 -12.33
CA GLY A 118 -4.20 -8.35 -11.57
C GLY A 118 -4.39 -6.83 -11.58
N ILE A 119 -5.23 -6.26 -12.45
CA ILE A 119 -5.46 -4.81 -12.53
C ILE A 119 -6.95 -4.49 -12.36
N SER A 120 -7.27 -3.63 -11.40
CA SER A 120 -8.64 -3.16 -11.19
C SER A 120 -9.13 -2.29 -12.36
N GLY A 121 -10.43 -2.04 -12.41
CA GLY A 121 -10.96 -0.92 -13.19
C GLY A 121 -10.53 0.43 -12.62
N THR A 122 -10.87 1.48 -13.33
CA THR A 122 -10.71 2.86 -12.86
C THR A 122 -11.62 3.07 -11.66
N VAL A 123 -11.06 3.58 -10.57
CA VAL A 123 -11.77 3.94 -9.33
C VAL A 123 -11.44 5.39 -9.00
N ASP A 124 -12.28 6.03 -8.18
CA ASP A 124 -12.01 7.39 -7.73
C ASP A 124 -10.72 7.42 -6.91
N GLN A 125 -9.88 8.40 -7.23
CA GLN A 125 -8.56 8.61 -6.65
C GLN A 125 -8.58 9.85 -5.77
N LEU A 126 -7.67 9.91 -4.81
CA LEU A 126 -7.46 11.14 -4.03
C LEU A 126 -6.98 12.25 -4.99
N GLU A 127 -7.44 13.46 -4.73
CA GLU A 127 -7.01 14.63 -5.49
C GLU A 127 -5.50 14.81 -5.36
N THR A 128 -4.84 15.06 -6.47
CA THR A 128 -3.40 15.29 -6.48
C THR A 128 -3.08 16.67 -5.94
N PHE A 129 -2.19 16.72 -4.95
CA PHE A 129 -1.73 17.95 -4.34
C PHE A 129 -0.40 18.39 -4.94
N THR A 130 -0.33 19.67 -5.34
CA THR A 130 0.92 20.30 -5.79
C THR A 130 1.48 21.16 -4.67
N VAL A 131 2.72 20.90 -4.28
CA VAL A 131 3.34 21.61 -3.15
C VAL A 131 3.63 23.07 -3.55
N PRO A 132 3.04 24.06 -2.86
CA PRO A 132 3.32 25.47 -3.12
C PRO A 132 4.82 25.76 -2.91
N LEU A 133 5.39 26.70 -3.67
CA LEU A 133 6.82 27.06 -3.73
C LEU A 133 7.74 26.02 -4.39
N LEU A 134 7.71 24.74 -4.01
CA LEU A 134 8.67 23.75 -4.50
C LEU A 134 8.49 23.40 -5.98
N HIS A 135 7.26 23.49 -6.51
CA HIS A 135 6.97 23.25 -7.93
C HIS A 135 7.72 24.22 -8.89
N LYS A 136 8.19 25.37 -8.39
CA LYS A 136 8.86 26.39 -9.22
C LYS A 136 10.34 26.12 -9.48
N ILE A 137 10.95 25.10 -8.86
CA ILE A 137 12.37 24.81 -8.99
C ILE A 137 12.62 24.09 -10.33
N PRO A 138 13.54 24.55 -11.21
CA PRO A 138 13.70 24.01 -12.57
C PRO A 138 14.04 22.52 -12.66
N THR A 139 14.65 21.94 -11.63
CA THR A 139 15.11 20.54 -11.61
C THR A 139 14.28 19.60 -10.72
N ILE A 140 13.64 20.13 -9.68
CA ILE A 140 12.89 19.34 -8.67
C ILE A 140 11.39 19.67 -8.73
N GLY A 141 11.03 20.80 -9.33
CA GLY A 141 9.66 21.31 -9.33
C GLY A 141 8.67 20.40 -10.04
N THR A 142 9.10 19.71 -11.10
CA THR A 142 8.30 18.67 -11.76
C THR A 142 7.97 17.51 -10.81
N MET A 143 8.88 17.19 -9.88
CA MET A 143 8.70 16.13 -8.87
C MET A 143 7.70 16.51 -7.77
N MET A 144 7.41 17.80 -7.59
CA MET A 144 6.55 18.34 -6.53
C MET A 144 5.15 18.73 -7.04
N THR A 145 4.87 18.40 -8.30
CA THR A 145 3.56 18.51 -8.97
C THR A 145 2.78 17.23 -8.81
N ASP A 146 1.46 17.34 -8.70
CA ASP A 146 0.52 16.22 -8.79
C ASP A 146 0.85 14.99 -7.92
N GLN A 147 1.16 15.24 -6.65
CA GLN A 147 1.41 14.19 -5.67
C GLN A 147 0.09 13.69 -5.08
N SER A 148 -0.18 12.39 -5.18
CA SER A 148 -1.32 11.69 -4.56
C SER A 148 -0.92 11.07 -3.24
#